data_AF-A0A8C9H7D2-F1
#
_entry.id   AF-A0A8C9H7D2-F1
#
_cell.length_a   1.000
_cell.length_b   1.000
_cell.length_c   1.000
_cell.angle_alpha   90.00
_cell.angle_beta   90.00
_cell.angle_gamma   90.00
#
_symmetry.space_group_name_H-M   'P 1'
#
loop_
_entity.id
_entity.type
_entity.pdbx_description
1 polymer ?
#
loop_
_entity_poly.entity_id
_entity_poly.type
_entity_poly.pdbx_seq_one_letter_code
_entity_poly.pdbx_strand_id
1 'polypeptide(L)'
;MRQMMELEPELLLQEAPENVEVARTTGGKIKESASQTRDVLKQHINDLKGTLAKLLDERLVTLLQEVGTIKQTIKLPLDDCQKLIEHRVDTPEALVQKGEIAMVGGVGEENEKLWSFTKKALHYNGVMWMTTLWHKMTGSSFINVLQIILRMYM
;
A
#
# COMPACT_ATOMS: atom_id res chain seq x y z
N MET A 1 -52.34 -65.32 42.34
CA MET A 1 -52.52 -63.89 42.01
C MET A 1 -51.84 -63.60 40.67
N ARG A 2 -52.56 -63.83 39.57
CA ARG A 2 -52.15 -63.36 38.23
C ARG A 2 -53.39 -62.65 37.68
N GLN A 3 -53.58 -61.39 38.10
CA GLN A 3 -54.50 -60.49 37.41
C GLN A 3 -53.85 -60.21 36.06
N MET A 4 -54.23 -61.01 35.06
CA MET A 4 -53.94 -60.72 33.68
C MET A 4 -54.99 -59.72 33.25
N MET A 5 -54.56 -58.46 33.12
CA MET A 5 -55.35 -57.35 32.63
C MET A 5 -55.71 -57.67 31.18
N GLU A 6 -56.88 -58.28 30.95
CA GLU A 6 -57.49 -58.35 29.63
C GLU A 6 -57.89 -56.92 29.25
N LEU A 7 -57.04 -56.26 28.47
CA LEU A 7 -57.39 -55.02 27.79
C LEU A 7 -58.61 -55.30 26.90
N GLU A 8 -59.73 -54.65 27.20
CA GLU A 8 -60.97 -54.80 26.43
C GLU A 8 -60.73 -54.43 24.96
N PRO A 9 -61.10 -55.29 23.99
CA PRO A 9 -60.86 -55.05 22.57
C PRO A 9 -61.58 -53.81 22.03
N GLU A 10 -62.64 -53.35 22.69
CA GLU A 10 -63.38 -52.13 22.31
C GLU A 10 -62.58 -50.84 22.59
N LEU A 11 -61.81 -50.83 23.68
CA LEU A 11 -60.91 -49.73 24.04
C LEU A 11 -59.78 -49.57 23.00
N LEU A 12 -59.21 -50.70 22.55
CA LEU A 12 -58.19 -50.72 21.49
C LEU A 12 -58.74 -50.29 20.12
N LEU A 13 -60.02 -50.59 19.83
CA LEU A 13 -60.68 -50.17 18.58
C LEU A 13 -60.97 -48.67 18.55
N GLN A 14 -61.16 -48.04 19.71
CA GLN A 14 -61.39 -46.59 19.82
C GLN A 14 -60.09 -45.77 19.86
N GLU A 15 -59.03 -46.31 20.47
CA GLU A 15 -57.72 -45.65 20.60
C GLU A 15 -56.90 -45.68 19.29
N ALA A 16 -57.07 -46.71 18.46
CA ALA A 16 -56.38 -46.84 17.18
C ALA A 16 -56.62 -45.67 16.18
N PRO A 17 -57.85 -45.22 15.91
CA PRO A 17 -58.09 -44.09 15.00
C PRO A 17 -57.61 -42.75 15.57
N GLU A 18 -57.72 -42.54 16.88
CA GLU A 18 -57.22 -41.34 17.55
C GLU A 18 -55.69 -41.24 17.44
N ASN A 19 -54.98 -42.35 17.64
CA ASN A 19 -53.53 -42.42 17.49
C ASN A 19 -53.06 -42.20 16.04
N VAL A 20 -53.84 -42.65 15.05
CA VAL A 20 -53.55 -42.39 13.63
C VAL A 20 -53.72 -40.91 13.29
N GLU A 21 -54.75 -40.24 13.81
CA GLU A 21 -54.98 -38.81 13.57
C GLU A 21 -53.93 -37.94 14.27
N VAL A 22 -53.53 -38.30 15.49
CA VAL A 22 -52.39 -37.68 16.20
C VAL A 22 -51.10 -37.87 15.40
N ALA A 23 -50.80 -39.08 14.92
CA ALA A 23 -49.60 -39.32 14.11
C ALA A 23 -49.62 -38.50 12.79
N ARG A 24 -50.78 -38.38 12.15
CA ARG A 24 -50.97 -37.65 10.89
C ARG A 24 -50.78 -36.14 11.07
N THR A 25 -51.39 -35.56 12.11
CA THR A 25 -51.25 -34.13 12.44
C THR A 25 -49.82 -33.79 12.87
N THR A 26 -49.19 -34.65 13.67
CA THR A 26 -47.81 -34.47 14.12
C THR A 26 -46.82 -34.60 12.96
N GLY A 27 -47.03 -35.59 12.07
CA GLY A 27 -46.24 -35.75 10.85
C GLY A 27 -46.35 -34.54 9.90
N GLY A 28 -47.55 -33.95 9.78
CA GLY A 28 -47.77 -32.70 9.04
C GLY A 28 -46.95 -31.53 9.59
N LYS A 29 -47.01 -31.30 10.90
CA LYS A 29 -46.25 -30.25 11.59
C LYS A 29 -44.74 -30.43 11.46
N ILE A 30 -44.24 -31.67 11.54
CA ILE A 30 -42.81 -31.97 11.35
C ILE A 30 -42.39 -31.64 9.92
N LYS A 31 -43.20 -32.02 8.92
CA LYS A 31 -42.91 -31.72 7.51
C LYS A 31 -42.89 -30.21 7.23
N GLU A 32 -43.82 -29.48 7.81
CA GLU A 32 -43.90 -28.02 7.71
C GLU A 32 -42.67 -27.35 8.36
N SER A 33 -42.36 -27.71 9.60
CA SER A 33 -41.18 -27.21 10.33
C SER A 33 -39.88 -27.52 9.59
N ALA A 34 -39.73 -28.73 9.05
CA ALA A 34 -38.57 -29.11 8.24
C ALA A 34 -38.48 -28.29 6.94
N SER A 35 -39.61 -27.98 6.30
CA SER A 35 -39.61 -27.12 5.11
C SER A 35 -39.22 -25.69 5.46
N GLN A 36 -39.81 -25.13 6.51
CA GLN A 36 -39.51 -23.78 6.99
C GLN A 36 -38.02 -23.65 7.35
N THR A 37 -37.47 -24.62 8.09
CA THR A 37 -36.05 -24.65 8.44
C THR A 37 -35.15 -24.69 7.21
N ARG A 38 -35.52 -25.49 6.19
CA ARG A 38 -34.79 -25.58 4.93
C ARG A 38 -34.77 -24.24 4.18
N ASP A 39 -35.89 -23.55 4.16
CA ASP A 39 -36.02 -22.29 3.44
C ASP A 39 -35.28 -21.15 4.17
N VAL A 40 -35.34 -21.12 5.50
CA VAL A 40 -34.53 -20.22 6.33
C VAL A 40 -33.03 -20.46 6.13
N LEU A 41 -32.58 -21.72 6.11
CA LEU A 41 -31.18 -22.05 5.90
C LEU A 41 -30.69 -21.60 4.52
N LYS A 42 -31.49 -21.79 3.47
CA LYS A 42 -31.18 -21.29 2.12
C LYS A 42 -31.05 -19.78 2.11
N GLN A 43 -31.99 -19.07 2.74
CA GLN A 43 -31.95 -17.62 2.83
C GLN A 43 -30.69 -17.15 3.54
N HIS A 44 -30.37 -17.73 4.70
CA HIS A 44 -29.19 -17.37 5.48
C HIS A 44 -27.88 -17.57 4.69
N ILE A 45 -27.75 -18.68 3.95
CA ILE A 45 -26.58 -18.90 3.09
C ILE A 45 -26.52 -17.86 1.96
N ASN A 46 -27.65 -17.49 1.37
CA ASN A 46 -27.69 -16.46 0.33
C ASN A 46 -27.32 -15.07 0.88
N ASP A 47 -27.78 -14.73 2.08
CA ASP A 47 -27.43 -13.47 2.76
C ASP A 47 -25.94 -13.41 3.08
N LEU A 48 -25.35 -14.51 3.55
CA LEU A 48 -23.91 -14.64 3.77
C LEU A 48 -23.11 -14.47 2.47
N LYS A 49 -23.55 -15.10 1.38
CA LYS A 49 -22.93 -14.93 0.05
C LYS A 49 -22.98 -13.48 -0.39
N GLY A 50 -24.14 -12.81 -0.24
CA GLY A 50 -24.30 -11.40 -0.58
C GLY A 50 -23.42 -10.48 0.26
N THR A 51 -23.32 -10.75 1.57
CA THR A 51 -22.44 -10.00 2.49
C THR A 51 -20.97 -10.17 2.13
N LEU A 52 -20.54 -11.41 1.87
CA LEU A 52 -19.17 -11.70 1.47
C LEU A 52 -18.80 -11.03 0.16
N ALA A 53 -19.70 -11.03 -0.84
CA ALA A 53 -19.46 -10.35 -2.11
C ALA A 53 -19.20 -8.85 -1.90
N LYS A 54 -20.04 -8.16 -1.11
CA LYS A 54 -19.84 -6.74 -0.78
C LYS A 54 -18.49 -6.47 -0.10
N LEU A 55 -18.12 -7.30 0.88
CA LEU A 55 -16.84 -7.16 1.58
C LEU A 55 -15.64 -7.36 0.63
N LEU A 56 -15.75 -8.30 -0.33
CA LEU A 56 -14.71 -8.51 -1.34
C LEU A 56 -14.60 -7.33 -2.30
N ASP A 57 -15.73 -6.76 -2.74
CA ASP A 57 -15.76 -5.56 -3.60
C ASP A 57 -15.14 -4.35 -2.89
N GLU A 58 -15.52 -4.11 -1.63
CA GLU A 58 -14.94 -3.06 -0.80
C GLU A 58 -13.42 -3.24 -0.65
N ARG A 59 -12.97 -4.47 -0.34
CA ARG A 59 -11.54 -4.77 -0.20
C ARG A 59 -10.77 -4.58 -1.50
N LEU A 60 -11.37 -4.95 -2.64
CA LEU A 60 -10.78 -4.76 -3.96
C LEU A 60 -10.56 -3.26 -4.24
N VAL A 61 -11.57 -2.43 -3.99
CA VAL A 61 -11.46 -0.98 -4.18
C VAL A 61 -10.34 -0.40 -3.32
N THR A 62 -10.27 -0.77 -2.04
CA THR A 62 -9.20 -0.31 -1.15
C THR A 62 -7.82 -0.74 -1.64
N LEU A 63 -7.66 -2.02 -2.04
CA LEU A 63 -6.38 -2.53 -2.54
C LEU A 63 -5.93 -1.82 -3.83
N LEU A 64 -6.86 -1.53 -4.74
CA LEU A 64 -6.54 -0.77 -5.96
C LEU A 64 -6.09 0.66 -5.63
N GLN A 65 -6.70 1.31 -4.64
CA GLN A 65 -6.28 2.62 -4.16
C GLN A 65 -4.90 2.57 -3.48
N GLU A 66 -4.62 1.56 -2.67
CA GLU A 66 -3.31 1.32 -2.06
C GLU A 66 -2.23 1.15 -3.14
N VAL A 67 -2.47 0.31 -4.16
CA VAL A 67 -1.56 0.12 -5.30
C VAL A 67 -1.31 1.42 -6.06
N GLY A 68 -2.37 2.21 -6.31
CA GLY A 68 -2.25 3.53 -6.94
C GLY A 68 -1.39 4.49 -6.13
N THR A 69 -1.58 4.50 -4.80
CA THR A 69 -0.81 5.33 -3.87
C THR A 69 0.67 4.93 -3.88
N ILE A 70 0.98 3.64 -3.77
CA ILE A 70 2.36 3.12 -3.83
C ILE A 70 3.03 3.54 -5.13
N LYS A 71 2.34 3.40 -6.27
CA LYS A 71 2.86 3.81 -7.58
C LYS A 71 3.23 5.29 -7.60
N GLN A 72 2.38 6.17 -7.04
CA GLN A 72 2.66 7.61 -6.98
C GLN A 72 3.80 7.92 -6.01
N THR A 73 3.82 7.29 -4.83
CA THR A 73 4.87 7.46 -3.82
C THR A 73 6.24 7.04 -4.35
N ILE A 74 6.33 6.03 -5.20
CA ILE A 74 7.59 5.58 -5.81
C ILE A 74 7.98 6.45 -7.01
N LYS A 75 7.01 6.86 -7.84
CA LYS A 75 7.29 7.63 -9.05
C LYS A 75 7.92 9.00 -8.75
N LEU A 76 7.40 9.73 -7.77
CA LEU A 76 7.88 11.07 -7.41
C LEU A 76 9.40 11.13 -7.10
N PRO A 77 9.93 10.32 -6.18
CA PRO A 77 11.38 10.26 -5.91
C PRO A 77 12.22 9.84 -7.12
N LEU A 78 11.69 8.97 -8.00
CA LEU A 78 12.41 8.55 -9.20
C LEU A 78 12.48 9.68 -10.24
N ASP A 79 11.37 10.38 -10.46
CA ASP A 79 11.33 11.55 -11.34
C ASP A 79 12.29 12.64 -10.83
N ASP A 80 12.36 12.86 -9.52
CA ASP A 80 13.29 13.82 -8.92
C ASP A 80 14.75 13.37 -9.03
N CYS A 81 15.03 12.07 -8.80
CA CYS A 81 16.36 11.51 -9.05
C CYS A 81 16.78 11.66 -10.52
N GLN A 82 15.87 11.43 -11.46
CA GLN A 82 16.13 11.57 -12.89
C GLN A 82 16.50 13.02 -13.24
N LYS A 83 15.73 14.01 -12.77
CA LYS A 83 16.08 15.44 -12.97
C LYS A 83 17.45 15.80 -12.41
N LEU A 84 17.79 15.26 -11.24
CA LEU A 84 19.11 15.48 -10.62
C LEU A 84 20.25 14.84 -11.40
N ILE A 85 20.00 13.73 -12.11
CA ILE A 85 20.98 13.09 -13.00
C ILE A 85 21.10 13.90 -14.29
N GLU A 86 20.00 14.25 -14.94
CA GLU A 86 19.99 15.08 -16.16
C GLU A 86 20.75 16.39 -15.93
N HIS A 87 20.43 17.12 -14.86
CA HIS A 87 21.17 18.34 -14.52
C HIS A 87 22.67 18.07 -14.28
N ARG A 88 23.04 16.94 -13.65
CA ARG A 88 24.44 16.58 -13.41
C ARG A 88 25.17 16.09 -14.67
N VAL A 89 24.46 15.64 -15.69
CA VAL A 89 25.02 15.26 -16.99
C VAL A 89 25.06 16.45 -17.94
N ASP A 90 24.26 17.49 -17.73
CA ASP A 90 24.35 18.69 -18.57
C ASP A 90 25.38 19.70 -18.03
N THR A 91 25.64 19.68 -16.71
CA THR A 91 26.48 20.69 -16.05
C THR A 91 27.98 20.55 -16.37
N PRO A 92 28.63 19.37 -16.24
CA PRO A 92 30.04 19.19 -16.56
C PRO A 92 30.33 19.42 -18.04
N GLU A 93 29.44 19.01 -18.92
CA GLU A 93 29.54 19.11 -20.37
C GLU A 93 29.50 20.59 -20.79
N ALA A 94 28.57 21.36 -20.22
CA ALA A 94 28.53 22.82 -20.40
C ALA A 94 29.75 23.54 -19.79
N LEU A 95 30.36 22.98 -18.73
CA LEU A 95 31.59 23.49 -18.15
C LEU A 95 32.80 23.17 -19.04
N VAL A 96 32.95 21.93 -19.51
CA VAL A 96 34.01 21.50 -20.43
C VAL A 96 33.98 22.36 -21.69
N GLN A 97 32.81 22.53 -22.30
CA GLN A 97 32.64 23.40 -23.47
C GLN A 97 33.06 24.85 -23.18
N LYS A 98 32.72 25.39 -21.99
CA LYS A 98 33.17 26.73 -21.58
C LYS A 98 34.67 26.80 -21.36
N GLY A 99 35.29 25.74 -20.85
CA GLY A 99 36.74 25.62 -20.71
C GLY A 99 37.45 25.56 -22.06
N GLU A 100 36.94 24.77 -23.00
CA GLU A 100 37.45 24.68 -24.37
C GLU A 100 37.38 26.01 -25.09
N ILE A 101 36.24 26.72 -25.01
CA ILE A 101 36.09 28.07 -25.57
C ILE A 101 37.08 29.05 -24.91
N ALA A 102 37.29 28.94 -23.60
CA ALA A 102 38.24 29.79 -22.88
C ALA A 102 39.71 29.51 -23.23
N MET A 103 40.06 28.29 -23.66
CA MET A 103 41.43 27.97 -24.13
C MET A 103 41.67 28.37 -25.59
N VAL A 104 40.62 28.49 -26.41
CA VAL A 104 40.75 28.81 -27.85
C VAL A 104 40.74 30.33 -28.12
N GLY A 105 40.19 31.14 -27.23
CA GLY A 105 40.03 32.59 -27.44
C GLY A 105 41.11 33.45 -26.80
N GLY A 106 42.25 33.65 -27.48
CA GLY A 106 43.50 34.28 -27.00
C GLY A 106 43.46 35.43 -25.96
N VAL A 107 44.38 35.29 -24.98
CA VAL A 107 45.02 36.12 -23.91
C VAL A 107 44.39 37.44 -23.42
N GLY A 108 43.61 38.18 -24.21
CA GLY A 108 43.11 39.52 -23.85
C GLY A 108 41.80 39.53 -23.05
N GLU A 109 40.81 38.73 -23.44
CA GLU A 109 39.51 38.56 -22.74
C GLU A 109 39.46 37.29 -21.85
N GLU A 110 40.53 36.49 -21.87
CA GLU A 110 40.59 35.16 -21.25
C GLU A 110 40.44 35.18 -19.73
N ASN A 111 40.96 36.21 -19.05
CA ASN A 111 41.13 36.16 -17.61
C ASN A 111 39.79 36.21 -16.83
N GLU A 112 38.82 37.02 -17.27
CA GLU A 112 37.50 37.07 -16.64
C GLU A 112 36.67 35.80 -16.91
N LYS A 113 36.77 35.24 -18.12
CA LYS A 113 36.09 33.99 -18.50
C LYS A 113 36.68 32.80 -17.74
N LEU A 114 38.01 32.68 -17.65
CA LEU A 114 38.72 31.69 -16.84
C LEU A 114 38.40 31.82 -15.36
N TRP A 115 38.34 33.04 -14.82
CA TRP A 115 37.96 33.28 -13.44
C TRP A 115 36.52 32.84 -13.16
N SER A 116 35.58 33.16 -14.07
CA SER A 116 34.18 32.75 -13.94
C SER A 116 34.00 31.23 -14.04
N PHE A 117 34.81 30.55 -14.86
CA PHE A 117 34.85 29.10 -14.98
C PHE A 117 35.40 28.46 -13.69
N THR A 118 36.54 28.93 -13.22
CA THR A 118 37.19 28.47 -11.98
C THR A 118 36.25 28.62 -10.78
N LYS A 119 35.56 29.76 -10.67
CA LYS A 119 34.57 30.03 -9.61
C LYS A 119 33.38 29.06 -9.67
N LYS A 120 32.88 28.72 -10.86
CA LYS A 120 31.78 27.76 -11.04
C LYS A 120 32.21 26.34 -10.69
N ALA A 121 33.37 25.89 -11.19
CA ALA A 121 33.91 24.56 -10.88
C ALA A 121 34.18 24.38 -9.37
N LEU A 122 34.69 25.43 -8.71
CA LEU A 122 34.92 25.43 -7.28
C LEU A 122 33.62 25.39 -6.47
N HIS A 123 32.57 26.07 -6.91
CA HIS A 123 31.27 26.04 -6.23
C HIS A 123 30.66 24.64 -6.23
N TYR A 124 30.69 23.92 -7.37
CA TYR A 124 30.17 22.56 -7.46
C TYR A 124 30.99 21.56 -6.63
N ASN A 125 32.32 21.60 -6.74
CA ASN A 125 33.19 20.74 -5.94
C ASN A 125 33.08 21.08 -4.45
N GLY A 126 33.08 22.36 -4.08
CA GLY A 126 32.90 22.78 -2.68
C GLY A 126 31.59 22.26 -2.08
N VAL A 127 30.47 22.39 -2.78
CA VAL A 127 29.15 21.92 -2.31
C VAL A 127 29.09 20.39 -2.18
N MET A 128 29.68 19.65 -3.12
CA MET A 128 29.74 18.17 -3.06
C MET A 128 30.60 17.67 -1.90
N TRP A 129 31.75 18.31 -1.67
CA TRP A 129 32.64 17.94 -0.56
C TRP A 129 32.03 18.32 0.79
N MET A 130 31.35 19.46 0.86
CA MET A 130 30.66 19.93 2.06
C MET A 130 29.47 19.04 2.45
N THR A 131 28.66 18.60 1.49
CA THR A 131 27.55 17.66 1.74
C THR A 131 28.06 16.29 2.18
N THR A 132 29.16 15.81 1.59
CA THR A 132 29.82 14.55 1.99
C THR A 132 30.48 14.64 3.37
N LEU A 133 31.11 15.77 3.70
CA LEU A 133 31.72 16.01 5.02
C LEU A 133 30.67 16.24 6.11
N TRP A 134 29.56 16.92 5.80
CA TRP A 134 28.47 17.20 6.75
C TRP A 134 27.89 15.92 7.36
N HIS A 135 27.76 14.85 6.57
CA HIS A 135 27.32 13.54 7.07
C HIS A 135 28.37 12.78 7.88
N LYS A 136 29.66 13.16 7.78
CA LYS A 136 30.77 12.50 8.48
C LYS A 136 31.22 13.24 9.75
N MET A 137 30.94 14.52 9.89
CA MET A 137 31.38 15.33 11.03
C MET A 137 30.19 16.01 11.69
N THR A 138 29.88 15.64 12.93
CA THR A 138 28.89 16.33 13.77
C THR A 138 29.58 17.25 14.78
N GLY A 139 29.07 18.47 14.93
CA GLY A 139 29.50 19.44 15.95
C GLY A 139 30.57 20.46 15.53
N SER A 140 31.20 21.09 16.53
CA SER A 140 32.12 22.25 16.44
C SER A 140 33.26 22.10 15.41
N SER A 141 33.73 20.88 15.14
CA SER A 141 34.74 20.61 14.10
C SER A 141 34.30 21.01 12.70
N PHE A 142 33.01 20.89 12.36
CA PHE A 142 32.52 21.26 11.03
C PHE A 142 32.63 22.76 10.78
N ILE A 143 32.31 23.59 11.79
CA ILE A 143 32.38 25.05 11.68
C ILE A 143 33.83 25.51 11.54
N ASN A 144 34.76 24.93 12.29
CA ASN A 144 36.19 25.27 12.20
C ASN A 144 36.79 24.90 10.84
N VAL A 145 36.43 23.73 10.29
CA VAL A 145 36.89 23.30 8.96
C VAL A 145 36.30 24.20 7.86
N LEU A 146 35.02 24.57 7.94
CA LEU A 146 34.42 25.55 7.03
C LEU A 146 35.15 26.89 7.04
N GLN A 147 35.48 27.38 8.24
CA GLN A 147 36.04 28.70 8.42
C GLN A 147 37.49 28.77 7.91
N ILE A 148 38.24 27.66 8.02
CA ILE A 148 39.56 27.51 7.41
C ILE A 148 39.45 27.48 5.88
N ILE A 149 38.52 26.68 5.33
CA ILE A 149 38.31 26.59 3.88
C ILE A 149 37.88 27.96 3.32
N LEU A 150 36.90 28.63 3.93
CA LEU A 150 36.44 29.96 3.50
C LEU A 150 37.55 31.03 3.56
N ARG A 151 38.50 30.92 4.50
CA ARG A 151 39.68 31.81 4.58
C ARG A 151 40.76 31.51 3.53
N MET A 152 40.81 30.30 2.98
CA MET A 152 41.75 29.95 1.91
C MET A 152 41.25 30.38 0.52
N TYR A 153 39.95 30.64 0.37
CA TYR A 153 39.29 30.93 -0.90
C TYR A 153 38.71 32.35 -1.03
N MET A 154 38.85 33.19 0.01
CA MET A 154 38.69 34.65 -0.05
C MET A 154 40.05 35.31 -0.08
#